data_AF-A0A451C0X0-F1
#
_entry.id   AF-A0A451C0X0-F1
#
_cell.length_a   1.000
_cell.length_b   1.000
_cell.length_c   1.000
_cell.angle_alpha   90.00
_cell.angle_beta   90.00
_cell.angle_gamma   90.00
#
_symmetry.space_group_name_H-M   'P 1'
#
loop_
_entity.id
_entity.type
_entity.pdbx_description
1 polymer ?
#
loop_
_entity_poly.entity_id
_entity_poly.type
_entity_poly.pdbx_seq_one_letter_code
_entity_poly.pdbx_strand_id
1 'polypeptide(L)'
;MKRANLFSTPSPGGQKIQWRRLEELADSTGALPVKSNQPRFSFGDTLTLEVEIPFDGYLNVVSVGPRDEPDILYPNQWHPENRVSTGVFRFPTHAMDFDLRVGEPAGENIIVAVLSKDKINLYQSAVGQRDGKGIREAFGRLSPYGLYELTGGGAKSSFTAGQRREQQQKKIAGKVLVTVAP
;
A
#
# COMPACT_ATOMS: atom_id res chain seq x y z
N MET A 1 -1.03 21.04 8.78
CA MET A 1 -0.19 19.85 8.52
C MET A 1 -0.24 18.88 9.66
N LYS A 2 -0.95 17.77 9.44
CA LYS A 2 -1.04 16.65 10.39
C LYS A 2 0.15 15.70 10.17
N ARG A 3 0.76 15.25 11.27
CA ARG A 3 1.91 14.33 11.25
C ARG A 3 1.44 12.91 11.48
N ALA A 4 1.76 12.03 10.54
CA ALA A 4 1.50 10.61 10.63
C ALA A 4 2.84 9.89 10.83
N ASN A 5 3.06 9.30 11.99
CA ASN A 5 4.20 8.38 12.16
C ASN A 5 3.83 7.08 11.45
N LEU A 6 4.64 6.69 10.45
CA LEU A 6 4.65 5.31 10.02
C LEU A 6 5.10 4.47 11.22
N PHE A 7 4.42 3.35 11.45
CA PHE A 7 4.77 2.33 12.43
C PHE A 7 4.53 2.71 13.90
N SER A 8 3.56 2.05 14.54
CA SER A 8 3.37 2.10 15.99
C SER A 8 2.95 0.73 16.50
N THR A 9 3.94 -0.07 16.88
CA THR A 9 4.00 -1.13 17.91
C THR A 9 5.00 -2.22 17.49
N PRO A 10 6.05 -2.51 18.28
CA PRO A 10 7.00 -3.58 17.96
C PRO A 10 6.37 -4.98 18.07
N SER A 11 6.53 -5.80 17.03
CA SER A 11 6.30 -7.25 17.04
C SER A 11 7.61 -7.95 16.63
N PRO A 12 8.08 -8.98 17.37
CA PRO A 12 9.33 -9.67 17.07
C PRO A 12 9.23 -10.48 15.77
N GLY A 13 10.08 -10.17 14.79
CA GLY A 13 10.48 -11.08 13.71
C GLY A 13 9.33 -11.68 12.88
N GLY A 14 8.64 -10.86 12.09
CA GLY A 14 7.71 -11.36 11.09
C GLY A 14 8.43 -12.21 10.04
N GLN A 15 7.86 -13.36 9.66
CA GLN A 15 8.45 -14.35 8.74
C GLN A 15 8.55 -13.84 7.27
N LYS A 16 8.54 -12.52 7.03
CA LYS A 16 8.48 -11.86 5.71
C LYS A 16 7.39 -12.44 4.79
N ILE A 17 6.30 -12.95 5.34
CA ILE A 17 5.22 -13.58 4.58
C ILE A 17 4.43 -12.52 3.84
N GLN A 18 4.06 -11.43 4.52
CA GLN A 18 3.30 -10.33 3.91
C GLN A 18 4.16 -9.60 2.88
N TRP A 19 5.42 -9.36 3.23
CA TRP A 19 6.43 -8.85 2.32
C TRP A 19 6.47 -9.67 1.03
N ARG A 20 6.71 -10.99 1.13
CA ARG A 20 6.87 -11.86 -0.04
C ARG A 20 5.61 -11.90 -0.89
N ARG A 21 4.42 -11.90 -0.28
CA ARG A 21 3.14 -11.88 -1.02
C ARG A 21 2.95 -10.61 -1.84
N LEU A 22 3.26 -9.44 -1.26
CA LEU A 22 3.18 -8.17 -1.98
C LEU A 22 4.27 -8.05 -3.04
N GLU A 23 5.45 -8.60 -2.76
CA GLU A 23 6.53 -8.70 -3.73
C GLU A 23 6.15 -9.57 -4.94
N GLU A 24 5.65 -10.78 -4.69
CA GLU A 24 5.13 -11.70 -5.71
C GLU A 24 4.00 -11.05 -6.53
N LEU A 25 3.12 -10.26 -5.91
CA LEU A 25 2.08 -9.49 -6.62
C LEU A 25 2.67 -8.46 -7.59
N ALA A 26 3.66 -7.70 -7.14
CA ALA A 26 4.35 -6.71 -7.96
C ALA A 26 5.10 -7.37 -9.13
N ASP A 27 5.76 -8.50 -8.88
CA ASP A 27 6.54 -9.20 -9.90
C ASP A 27 5.67 -9.96 -10.90
N SER A 28 4.51 -10.48 -10.47
CA SER A 28 3.60 -11.24 -11.35
C SER A 28 2.75 -10.39 -12.28
N THR A 29 2.48 -9.12 -11.90
CA THR A 29 1.66 -8.19 -12.70
C THR A 29 2.47 -7.06 -13.34
N GLY A 30 3.76 -6.97 -13.03
CA GLY A 30 4.65 -5.83 -13.26
C GLY A 30 4.36 -4.99 -14.51
N ALA A 31 4.01 -3.72 -14.29
CA ALA A 31 3.87 -2.70 -15.33
C ALA A 31 3.64 -1.28 -14.78
N LEU A 32 3.66 -1.07 -13.46
CA LEU A 32 3.39 0.24 -12.85
C LEU A 32 4.70 0.87 -12.36
N PRO A 33 5.22 1.93 -13.00
CA PRO A 33 6.42 2.61 -12.52
C PRO A 33 6.14 3.33 -11.20
N VAL A 34 6.97 3.03 -10.19
CA VAL A 34 6.90 3.63 -8.85
C VAL A 34 8.30 4.10 -8.46
N LYS A 35 8.42 5.32 -7.95
CA LYS A 35 9.67 5.92 -7.49
C LYS A 35 9.47 6.55 -6.12
N SER A 36 10.47 6.41 -5.25
CA SER A 36 10.61 7.24 -4.06
C SER A 36 11.51 8.45 -4.35
N ASN A 37 11.39 9.50 -3.55
CA ASN A 37 12.28 10.67 -3.63
C ASN A 37 13.75 10.34 -3.37
N GLN A 38 14.02 9.29 -2.58
CA GLN A 38 15.36 8.80 -2.30
C GLN A 38 15.29 7.30 -1.93
N PRO A 39 16.39 6.55 -2.08
CA PRO A 39 16.42 5.12 -1.77
C PRO A 39 16.70 4.83 -0.28
N ARG A 40 17.26 5.80 0.46
CA ARG A 40 17.65 5.66 1.87
C ARG A 40 17.13 6.83 2.68
N PHE A 41 16.61 6.57 3.87
CA PHE A 41 15.99 7.55 4.75
C PHE A 41 16.56 7.43 6.16
N SER A 42 16.70 8.55 6.84
CA SER A 42 16.95 8.64 8.28
C SER A 42 15.64 8.85 9.03
N PHE A 43 15.62 8.65 10.35
CA PHE A 43 14.43 8.95 11.13
C PHE A 43 14.03 10.43 11.01
N GLY A 44 12.73 10.68 10.82
CA GLY A 44 12.18 12.01 10.60
C GLY A 44 12.19 12.49 9.15
N ASP A 45 12.89 11.80 8.24
CA ASP A 45 12.85 12.13 6.82
C ASP A 45 11.42 12.00 6.26
N THR A 46 11.14 12.78 5.23
CA THR A 46 9.86 12.75 4.53
C THR A 46 9.96 11.86 3.30
N LEU A 47 9.10 10.84 3.25
CA LEU A 47 8.91 9.98 2.10
C LEU A 47 7.87 10.58 1.17
N THR A 48 8.21 10.74 -0.10
CA THR A 48 7.25 10.99 -1.16
C THR A 48 7.39 9.92 -2.25
N LEU A 49 6.27 9.61 -2.88
CA LEU A 49 6.18 8.61 -3.94
C LEU A 49 5.61 9.25 -5.19
N GLU A 50 6.17 8.84 -6.32
CA GLU A 50 5.69 9.15 -7.65
C GLU A 50 5.29 7.85 -8.34
N VAL A 51 4.07 7.82 -8.90
CA VAL A 51 3.52 6.68 -9.62
C VAL A 51 3.07 7.17 -10.99
N GLU A 52 3.56 6.51 -12.05
CA GLU A 52 3.10 6.78 -13.42
C GLU A 52 1.83 5.97 -13.67
N ILE A 53 0.68 6.63 -13.76
CA ILE A 53 -0.64 6.03 -13.92
C ILE A 53 -0.95 5.87 -15.41
N PRO A 54 -0.93 4.64 -15.98
CA PRO A 54 -1.16 4.41 -17.40
C PRO A 54 -2.64 4.40 -17.81
N PHE A 55 -3.57 4.29 -16.85
CA PHE A 55 -5.01 4.34 -17.10
C PHE A 55 -5.78 4.82 -15.87
N ASP A 56 -6.94 5.42 -16.10
CA ASP A 56 -7.87 5.81 -15.04
C ASP A 56 -8.35 4.59 -14.24
N GLY A 57 -8.26 4.66 -12.91
CA GLY A 57 -8.56 3.52 -12.06
C GLY A 57 -8.48 3.84 -10.58
N TYR A 58 -8.25 2.79 -9.78
CA TYR A 58 -8.20 2.86 -8.32
C TYR A 58 -6.82 2.44 -7.84
N LEU A 59 -6.11 3.39 -7.23
CA LEU A 59 -4.76 3.20 -6.72
C LEU A 59 -4.81 2.81 -5.25
N ASN A 60 -4.05 1.80 -4.87
CA ASN A 60 -3.78 1.49 -3.46
C ASN A 60 -2.28 1.39 -3.28
N VAL A 61 -1.76 1.93 -2.18
CA VAL A 61 -0.34 1.87 -1.85
C VAL A 61 -0.18 1.33 -0.44
N VAL A 62 0.61 0.27 -0.33
CA VAL A 62 0.85 -0.47 0.90
C VAL A 62 2.35 -0.50 1.16
N SER A 63 2.76 -0.34 2.42
CA SER A 63 4.13 -0.55 2.85
C SER A 63 4.20 -1.74 3.79
N VAL A 64 5.24 -2.55 3.66
CA VAL A 64 5.59 -3.58 4.64
C VAL A 64 7.03 -3.33 5.07
N GLY A 65 7.22 -3.14 6.36
CA GLY A 65 8.54 -2.97 6.97
C GLY A 65 9.12 -4.25 7.57
N PRO A 66 10.21 -4.13 8.35
CA PRO A 66 10.90 -5.27 8.95
C PRO A 66 10.05 -6.13 9.88
N ARG A 67 8.93 -5.60 10.37
CA ARG A 67 7.97 -6.32 11.24
C ARG A 67 6.95 -7.17 10.47
N ASP A 68 6.99 -7.15 9.13
CA ASP A 68 6.03 -7.85 8.26
C ASP A 68 4.57 -7.40 8.49
N GLU A 69 4.38 -6.17 8.94
CA GLU A 69 3.07 -5.54 9.18
C GLU A 69 2.73 -4.62 7.99
N PRO A 70 1.71 -4.93 7.17
CA PRO A 70 1.30 -4.12 6.03
C PRO A 70 0.45 -2.92 6.45
N ASP A 71 0.98 -1.72 6.21
CA ASP A 71 0.30 -0.44 6.41
C ASP A 71 -0.22 0.12 5.09
N ILE A 72 -1.50 0.52 5.07
CA ILE A 72 -2.14 1.16 3.93
C ILE A 72 -1.77 2.65 3.94
N LEU A 73 -0.85 3.05 3.07
CA LEU A 73 -0.40 4.44 2.93
C LEU A 73 -1.42 5.29 2.17
N TYR A 74 -2.04 4.69 1.15
CA TYR A 74 -3.05 5.32 0.31
C TYR A 74 -4.07 4.29 -0.20
N PRO A 75 -5.38 4.60 -0.22
CA PRO A 75 -6.02 5.74 0.44
C PRO A 75 -5.85 5.68 1.97
N ASN A 76 -6.11 6.80 2.65
CA ASN A 76 -6.01 6.88 4.11
C ASN A 76 -7.09 7.83 4.69
N GLN A 77 -7.06 8.07 6.00
CA GLN A 77 -8.08 8.89 6.67
C GLN A 77 -8.11 10.36 6.22
N TRP A 78 -7.00 10.89 5.70
CA TRP A 78 -6.93 12.26 5.18
C TRP A 78 -7.34 12.34 3.72
N HIS A 79 -7.12 11.27 2.96
CA HIS A 79 -7.53 11.14 1.56
C HIS A 79 -8.17 9.77 1.30
N PRO A 80 -9.46 9.60 1.64
CA PRO A 80 -10.12 8.29 1.63
C PRO A 80 -10.51 7.81 0.23
N GLU A 81 -10.66 8.75 -0.71
CA GLU A 81 -10.93 8.43 -2.11
C GLU A 81 -9.62 8.07 -2.82
N ASN A 82 -9.69 7.05 -3.68
CA ASN A 82 -8.50 6.49 -4.32
C ASN A 82 -8.60 6.36 -5.83
N ARG A 83 -9.63 6.98 -6.42
CA ARG A 83 -9.74 7.10 -7.86
C ARG A 83 -8.68 8.06 -8.37
N VAL A 84 -7.90 7.62 -9.35
CA VAL A 84 -6.84 8.40 -9.98
C VAL A 84 -7.05 8.41 -11.49
N SER A 85 -6.60 9.48 -12.13
CA SER A 85 -6.60 9.60 -13.59
C SER A 85 -5.20 9.36 -14.15
N THR A 86 -5.16 9.04 -15.43
CA THR A 86 -3.94 8.84 -16.21
C THR A 86 -2.99 10.04 -16.08
N GLY A 87 -1.70 9.77 -15.90
CA GLY A 87 -0.67 10.79 -15.69
C GLY A 87 0.22 10.50 -14.48
N VAL A 88 0.93 11.50 -14.00
CA VAL A 88 1.84 11.32 -12.85
C VAL A 88 1.10 11.62 -11.56
N PHE A 89 0.94 10.61 -10.71
CA PHE A 89 0.39 10.75 -9.37
C PHE A 89 1.53 10.88 -8.36
N ARG A 90 1.47 11.91 -7.51
CA ARG A 90 2.44 12.13 -6.43
C ARG A 90 1.72 12.14 -5.10
N PHE A 91 2.29 11.49 -4.09
CA PHE A 91 1.78 11.59 -2.73
C PHE A 91 2.88 11.39 -1.68
N PRO A 92 2.74 12.00 -0.49
CA PRO A 92 1.77 13.04 -0.18
C PRO A 92 2.04 14.33 -0.96
N THR A 93 1.01 15.14 -1.16
CA THR A 93 1.16 16.52 -1.63
C THR A 93 0.75 17.48 -0.54
N HIS A 94 1.22 18.74 -0.62
CA HIS A 94 0.82 19.77 0.33
C HIS A 94 -0.72 19.94 0.43
N ALA A 95 -1.44 19.72 -0.68
CA ALA A 95 -2.90 19.79 -0.72
C ALA A 95 -3.60 18.66 0.07
N MET A 96 -2.92 17.54 0.33
CA MET A 96 -3.47 16.41 1.08
C MET A 96 -3.36 16.59 2.62
N ASP A 97 -2.65 17.63 3.09
CA ASP A 97 -2.47 18.00 4.51
C ASP A 97 -1.88 16.90 5.43
N PHE A 98 -1.07 15.99 4.87
CA PHE A 98 -0.30 15.00 5.64
C PHE A 98 1.10 14.78 5.06
N ASP A 99 2.04 14.37 5.92
CA ASP A 99 3.39 13.95 5.54
C ASP A 99 3.61 12.48 5.94
N LEU A 100 4.31 11.71 5.10
CA LEU A 100 4.84 10.39 5.47
C LEU A 100 6.19 10.58 6.12
N ARG A 101 6.24 10.50 7.45
CA ARG A 101 7.51 10.56 8.19
C ARG A 101 8.03 9.18 8.49
N VAL A 102 9.29 8.96 8.12
CA VAL A 102 10.01 7.73 8.39
C VAL A 102 10.33 7.66 9.89
N GLY A 103 10.10 6.51 10.49
CA GLY A 103 10.33 6.26 11.91
C GLY A 103 10.75 4.82 12.16
N GLU A 104 10.76 4.42 13.43
CA GLU A 104 11.14 3.07 13.85
C GLU A 104 10.17 1.99 13.37
N PRO A 105 10.63 0.76 13.06
CA PRO A 105 12.00 0.30 13.20
C PRO A 105 12.85 0.56 11.95
N ALA A 106 14.15 0.76 12.15
CA ALA A 106 15.11 0.78 11.06
C ALA A 106 15.12 -0.56 10.31
N GLY A 107 15.43 -0.51 9.02
CA GLY A 107 15.51 -1.67 8.13
C GLY A 107 14.89 -1.40 6.76
N GLU A 108 14.81 -2.45 5.95
CA GLU A 108 14.23 -2.38 4.62
C GLU A 108 12.70 -2.32 4.70
N ASN A 109 12.10 -1.54 3.81
CA ASN A 109 10.67 -1.48 3.59
C ASN A 109 10.40 -1.70 2.10
N ILE A 110 9.44 -2.57 1.79
CA ILE A 110 8.86 -2.66 0.45
C ILE A 110 7.62 -1.80 0.42
N ILE A 111 7.50 -0.98 -0.62
CA ILE A 111 6.29 -0.21 -0.89
C ILE A 111 5.75 -0.69 -2.22
N VAL A 112 4.51 -1.16 -2.21
CA VAL A 112 3.82 -1.69 -3.39
C VAL A 112 2.64 -0.81 -3.73
N ALA A 113 2.62 -0.29 -4.95
CA ALA A 113 1.49 0.39 -5.53
C ALA A 113 0.73 -0.57 -6.44
N VAL A 114 -0.59 -0.62 -6.30
CA VAL A 114 -1.48 -1.45 -7.12
C VAL A 114 -2.53 -0.55 -7.75
N LEU A 115 -2.58 -0.56 -9.09
CA LEU A 115 -3.59 0.12 -9.88
C LEU A 115 -4.57 -0.91 -10.44
N SER A 116 -5.87 -0.66 -10.24
CA SER A 116 -6.94 -1.56 -10.66
C SER A 116 -8.02 -0.84 -11.45
N LYS A 117 -8.61 -1.51 -12.44
CA LYS A 117 -9.78 -0.99 -13.18
C LYS A 117 -11.06 -1.05 -12.36
N ASP A 118 -11.24 -2.14 -11.63
CA ASP A 118 -12.40 -2.35 -10.75
C ASP A 118 -12.16 -1.66 -9.40
N LYS A 119 -13.23 -1.17 -8.75
CA LYS A 119 -13.11 -0.44 -7.49
C LYS A 119 -12.57 -1.34 -6.38
N ILE A 120 -11.34 -1.07 -5.95
CA ILE A 120 -10.71 -1.65 -4.76
C ILE A 120 -10.25 -0.50 -3.89
N ASN A 121 -10.73 -0.42 -2.65
CA ASN A 121 -10.34 0.61 -1.69
C ASN A 121 -10.00 -0.06 -0.35
N LEU A 122 -8.70 -0.26 -0.12
CA LEU A 122 -8.23 -1.02 1.05
C LEU A 122 -8.52 -0.29 2.36
N TYR A 123 -8.55 1.04 2.35
CA TYR A 123 -8.90 1.81 3.54
C TYR A 123 -10.34 1.56 3.96
N GLN A 124 -11.29 1.61 3.02
CA GLN A 124 -12.70 1.28 3.30
C GLN A 124 -12.86 -0.17 3.76
N SER A 125 -12.18 -1.12 3.13
CA SER A 125 -12.16 -2.52 3.55
C SER A 125 -11.60 -2.68 4.98
N ALA A 126 -10.56 -1.93 5.36
CA ALA A 126 -9.98 -1.97 6.71
C ALA A 126 -10.86 -1.30 7.78
N VAL A 127 -11.55 -0.20 7.44
CA VAL A 127 -12.54 0.47 8.31
C VAL A 127 -13.73 -0.45 8.58
N GLY A 128 -14.25 -1.11 7.54
CA GLY A 128 -15.42 -1.99 7.63
C GLY A 128 -15.22 -3.25 8.48
N GLN A 129 -13.98 -3.58 8.85
CA GLN A 129 -13.64 -4.75 9.68
C GLN A 129 -13.33 -4.40 11.15
N ARG A 130 -13.66 -3.19 11.63
CA ARG A 130 -13.34 -2.78 13.02
C ARG A 130 -14.53 -2.79 13.98
N ASP A 131 -14.32 -3.50 15.08
CA ASP A 131 -15.15 -3.55 16.28
C ASP A 131 -14.98 -2.24 17.08
N GLY A 132 -15.95 -1.31 17.00
CA GLY A 132 -16.29 -0.27 17.99
C GLY A 132 -15.23 0.72 18.54
N LYS A 133 -13.93 0.48 18.36
CA LYS A 133 -12.81 1.31 18.81
C LYS A 133 -12.11 1.83 17.57
N GLY A 134 -12.42 3.08 17.22
CA GLY A 134 -11.93 3.76 16.03
C GLY A 134 -10.43 3.65 15.80
N ILE A 135 -10.01 4.01 14.58
CA ILE A 135 -8.63 3.97 14.12
C ILE A 135 -7.74 4.76 15.09
N ARG A 136 -6.89 4.06 15.86
CA ARG A 136 -5.90 4.68 16.77
C ARG A 136 -4.55 4.97 16.10
N GLU A 137 -4.34 4.46 14.90
CA GLU A 137 -3.09 4.59 14.13
C GLU A 137 -3.26 5.56 12.96
N ALA A 138 -2.18 6.19 12.53
CA ALA A 138 -2.22 7.17 11.45
C ALA A 138 -2.64 6.53 10.11
N PHE A 139 -2.33 5.23 9.94
CA PHE A 139 -2.66 4.41 8.78
C PHE A 139 -3.54 3.22 9.16
N GLY A 140 -4.31 2.72 8.19
CA GLY A 140 -5.06 1.48 8.34
C GLY A 140 -4.15 0.29 8.10
N ARG A 141 -4.28 -0.79 8.89
CA ARG A 141 -3.59 -2.06 8.60
C ARG A 141 -4.31 -2.80 7.48
N LEU A 142 -3.55 -3.42 6.57
CA LEU A 142 -4.13 -4.27 5.54
C LEU A 142 -4.74 -5.52 6.17
N SER A 143 -6.06 -5.69 6.03
CA SER A 143 -6.74 -6.89 6.52
C SER A 143 -6.41 -8.11 5.64
N PRO A 144 -6.55 -9.35 6.16
CA PRO A 144 -6.45 -10.55 5.34
C PRO A 144 -7.39 -10.52 4.12
N TYR A 145 -8.57 -9.92 4.28
CA TYR A 145 -9.52 -9.71 3.20
C TYR A 145 -8.98 -8.73 2.14
N GLY A 146 -8.43 -7.57 2.55
CA GLY A 146 -7.84 -6.63 1.61
C GLY A 146 -6.63 -7.20 0.86
N LEU A 147 -5.79 -7.99 1.53
CA LEU A 147 -4.70 -8.71 0.87
C LEU A 147 -5.22 -9.74 -0.14
N TYR A 148 -6.30 -10.43 0.20
CA TYR A 148 -6.99 -11.36 -0.69
C TYR A 148 -7.57 -10.61 -1.91
N GLU A 149 -8.19 -9.44 -1.72
CA GLU A 149 -8.65 -8.57 -2.82
C GLU A 149 -7.51 -8.13 -3.74
N LEU A 150 -6.32 -7.85 -3.21
CA LEU A 150 -5.15 -7.50 -4.02
C LEU A 150 -4.61 -8.70 -4.81
N THR A 151 -4.47 -9.84 -4.16
CA THR A 151 -3.83 -11.04 -4.74
C THR A 151 -4.75 -11.88 -5.63
N GLY A 152 -5.99 -11.43 -5.87
CA GLY A 152 -6.93 -12.09 -6.79
C GLY A 152 -7.76 -13.19 -6.13
N GLY A 153 -7.88 -13.13 -4.82
CA GLY A 153 -8.91 -13.79 -4.09
C GLY A 153 -10.20 -13.00 -4.07
N GLY A 154 -11.18 -13.38 -4.89
CA GLY A 154 -12.53 -12.81 -4.80
C GLY A 154 -13.33 -13.45 -3.66
N ALA A 155 -14.02 -12.64 -2.85
CA ALA A 155 -14.98 -13.13 -1.86
C ALA A 155 -16.01 -14.06 -2.53
N LYS A 156 -16.09 -15.30 -2.03
CA LYS A 156 -16.98 -16.42 -2.43
C LYS A 156 -16.60 -17.15 -3.74
N SER A 157 -16.24 -18.43 -3.56
CA SER A 157 -16.46 -19.60 -4.45
C SER A 157 -16.10 -19.53 -5.95
N SER A 158 -15.38 -20.57 -6.40
CA SER A 158 -15.41 -21.10 -7.78
C SER A 158 -15.04 -20.16 -8.94
N PHE A 159 -13.81 -19.65 -8.97
CA PHE A 159 -13.22 -19.14 -10.22
C PHE A 159 -12.37 -20.22 -10.89
N THR A 160 -12.71 -20.54 -12.14
CA THR A 160 -11.87 -21.36 -13.03
C THR A 160 -10.53 -20.67 -13.29
N ALA A 161 -9.50 -21.42 -13.69
CA ALA A 161 -8.17 -20.86 -13.96
C ALA A 161 -8.20 -19.72 -15.01
N GLY A 162 -9.15 -19.75 -15.95
CA GLY A 162 -9.37 -18.68 -16.93
C GLY A 162 -9.85 -17.37 -16.29
N GLN A 163 -10.81 -17.43 -15.38
CA GLN A 163 -11.35 -16.24 -14.71
C GLN A 163 -10.35 -15.60 -13.73
N ARG A 164 -9.44 -16.39 -13.15
CA ARG A 164 -8.33 -15.85 -12.33
C ARG A 164 -7.33 -15.03 -13.16
N ARG A 165 -7.00 -15.51 -14.37
CA ARG A 165 -6.12 -14.80 -15.31
C ARG A 165 -6.76 -13.49 -15.78
N GLU A 166 -8.05 -13.50 -16.04
CA GLU A 166 -8.79 -12.30 -16.45
C GLU A 166 -8.87 -11.25 -15.33
N GLN A 167 -9.11 -11.67 -14.07
CA GLN A 167 -9.06 -10.75 -12.92
C GLN A 167 -7.65 -10.20 -12.65
N GLN A 168 -6.61 -11.03 -12.83
CA GLN A 168 -5.22 -10.56 -12.75
C GLN A 168 -4.89 -9.57 -13.87
N GLN A 169 -5.46 -9.72 -15.07
CA GLN A 169 -5.28 -8.78 -16.19
C GLN A 169 -5.91 -7.39 -15.97
N LYS A 170 -6.76 -7.22 -14.95
CA LYS A 170 -7.38 -5.92 -14.62
C LYS A 170 -6.57 -5.07 -13.64
N LYS A 171 -5.41 -5.57 -13.21
CA LYS A 171 -4.56 -4.91 -12.22
C LYS A 171 -3.12 -4.93 -12.66
N ILE A 172 -2.41 -3.87 -12.35
CA ILE A 172 -0.96 -3.79 -12.49
C ILE A 172 -0.39 -3.30 -11.17
N ALA A 173 0.79 -3.79 -10.83
CA ALA A 173 1.49 -3.35 -9.65
C ALA A 173 2.94 -2.99 -9.96
N GLY A 174 3.51 -2.25 -9.02
CA GLY A 174 4.89 -1.81 -9.01
C GLY A 174 5.39 -1.75 -7.59
N LYS A 175 6.70 -1.97 -7.40
CA LYS A 175 7.34 -1.92 -6.09
C LYS A 175 8.53 -0.98 -6.09
N VAL A 176 8.79 -0.39 -4.92
CA VAL A 176 10.04 0.29 -4.61
C VAL A 176 10.55 -0.20 -3.25
N LEU A 177 11.85 -0.44 -3.17
CA LEU A 177 12.54 -0.76 -1.92
C LEU A 177 13.15 0.52 -1.36
N VAL A 178 12.93 0.75 -0.07
CA VAL A 178 13.54 1.85 0.66
C VAL A 178 14.23 1.34 1.92
N THR A 179 15.39 1.89 2.25
CA THR A 179 16.11 1.55 3.49
C THR A 179 15.93 2.66 4.51
N VAL A 180 15.56 2.29 5.73
CA VAL A 180 15.46 3.22 6.86
C VAL A 180 16.61 2.97 7.82
N ALA A 181 17.32 4.03 8.18
CA ALA A 181 18.36 4.04 9.19
C ALA A 181 18.00 5.02 10.32
N PRO A 182 18.59 4.86 11.52
CA PRO A 182 18.48 5.84 12.59
C PRO A 182 18.95 7.23 12.17
#